data_AF-A0A838GY59-F1
#
_entry.id   AF-A0A838GY59-F1
#
_cell.length_a   1.000
_cell.length_b   1.000
_cell.length_c   1.000
_cell.angle_alpha   90.00
_cell.angle_beta   90.00
_cell.angle_gamma   90.00
#
_symmetry.space_group_name_H-M   'P 1'
#
loop_
_entity.id
_entity.type
_entity.pdbx_description
1 polymer ?
#
loop_
_entity_poly.entity_id
_entity_poly.type
_entity_poly.pdbx_seq_one_letter_code
_entity_poly.pdbx_strand_id
1 'polypeptide(L)'
;MDVIISIPDHGDAVPARGALDLGHVEWFLRAQTAWLTRGLECGDDRTEVDVVLGAHDCSHGRWLALVSEVDRALGGDAAALILALYGFCGRVAGSLDRSAVTLLEPSVAGQVRRLLAGRLATMTEDTIRSLHQIAAAG
;
A
#
# COMPACT_ATOMS: atom_id res chain seq x y z
N MET A 1 32.46 -30.74 10.05
CA MET A 1 31.46 -31.06 9.01
C MET A 1 30.76 -29.74 8.72
N ASP A 2 31.27 -29.01 7.73
CA ASP A 2 30.72 -27.69 7.38
C ASP A 2 29.64 -27.87 6.33
N VAL A 3 28.43 -27.42 6.66
CA VAL A 3 27.30 -27.39 5.72
C VAL A 3 27.44 -26.11 4.90
N ILE A 4 27.93 -26.24 3.67
CA ILE A 4 27.89 -25.18 2.67
C ILE A 4 26.45 -25.10 2.16
N ILE A 5 25.73 -24.05 2.57
CA ILE A 5 24.43 -23.72 1.97
C ILE A 5 24.73 -23.03 0.64
N SER A 6 24.62 -23.79 -0.46
CA SER A 6 24.63 -23.21 -1.80
C SER A 6 23.36 -22.40 -1.99
N ILE A 7 23.48 -21.08 -1.86
CA ILE A 7 22.48 -20.15 -2.38
C ILE A 7 22.59 -20.24 -3.91
N PRO A 8 21.52 -20.60 -4.64
CA PRO A 8 21.57 -20.60 -6.09
C PRO A 8 21.88 -19.18 -6.55
N ASP A 9 22.95 -19.05 -7.32
CA ASP A 9 23.24 -17.88 -8.14
C ASP A 9 22.08 -17.74 -9.13
N HIS A 10 21.08 -16.94 -8.76
CA HIS A 10 20.09 -16.44 -9.71
C HIS A 10 20.82 -15.43 -10.58
N GLY A 11 21.62 -15.97 -11.50
CA GLY A 11 22.37 -15.21 -12.47
C GLY A 11 21.48 -14.13 -13.03
N ASP A 12 22.00 -12.91 -13.01
CA ASP A 12 21.36 -11.68 -13.46
C ASP A 12 20.86 -11.85 -14.90
N ALA A 13 19.67 -12.44 -15.05
CA ALA A 13 18.81 -12.15 -16.17
C ALA A 13 18.33 -10.72 -15.91
N VAL A 14 19.10 -9.74 -16.36
CA VAL A 14 18.62 -8.37 -16.54
C VAL A 14 17.31 -8.50 -17.33
N PRO A 15 16.13 -8.27 -16.73
CA PRO A 15 14.89 -8.43 -17.46
C PRO A 15 14.97 -7.47 -18.63
N ALA A 16 14.64 -7.98 -19.82
CA ALA A 16 14.43 -7.14 -20.99
C ALA A 16 13.57 -5.95 -20.56
N ARG A 17 13.94 -4.73 -20.98
CA ARG A 17 13.24 -3.49 -20.60
C ARG A 17 11.71 -3.70 -20.56
N GLY A 18 11.16 -3.76 -19.34
CA GLY A 18 9.94 -3.05 -18.98
C GLY A 18 8.58 -3.68 -19.28
N ALA A 19 8.37 -4.97 -19.05
CA ALA A 19 7.00 -5.44 -18.77
C ALA A 19 6.70 -5.19 -17.28
N LEU A 20 5.81 -4.24 -16.97
CA LEU A 20 5.31 -4.04 -15.61
C LEU A 20 4.55 -5.30 -15.17
N ASP A 21 4.94 -5.89 -14.04
CA ASP A 21 4.19 -6.98 -13.43
C ASP A 21 3.00 -6.41 -12.65
N LEU A 22 1.84 -6.30 -13.31
CA LEU A 22 0.60 -5.83 -12.68
C LEU A 22 0.16 -6.71 -11.50
N GLY A 23 0.50 -8.01 -11.50
CA GLY A 23 0.21 -8.89 -10.37
C GLY A 23 1.00 -8.50 -9.12
N HIS A 24 2.28 -8.12 -9.29
CA HIS A 24 3.11 -7.59 -8.21
C HIS A 24 2.58 -6.24 -7.70
N VAL A 25 2.18 -5.35 -8.62
CA VAL A 25 1.59 -4.04 -8.28
C VAL A 25 0.34 -4.24 -7.43
N GLU A 26 -0.61 -5.07 -7.87
CA GLU A 26 -1.83 -5.39 -7.14
C GLU A 26 -1.56 -5.94 -5.75
N TRP A 27 -0.68 -6.94 -5.66
CA TRP A 27 -0.31 -7.56 -4.41
C TRP A 27 0.25 -6.52 -3.45
N PHE A 28 1.14 -5.65 -3.92
CA PHE A 28 1.71 -4.60 -3.10
C PHE A 28 0.64 -3.62 -2.60
N LEU A 29 -0.23 -3.12 -3.48
CA LEU A 29 -1.28 -2.18 -3.10
C LEU A 29 -2.22 -2.78 -2.06
N ARG A 30 -2.71 -4.01 -2.28
CA ARG A 30 -3.57 -4.72 -1.33
C ARG A 30 -2.88 -5.00 -0.01
N ALA A 31 -1.60 -5.40 -0.04
CA ALA A 31 -0.84 -5.65 1.18
C ALA A 31 -0.68 -4.38 2.02
N GLN A 32 -0.32 -3.26 1.40
CA GLN A 32 -0.15 -2.00 2.11
C GLN A 32 -1.46 -1.48 2.72
N THR A 33 -2.57 -1.60 1.99
CA THR A 33 -3.86 -1.10 2.50
C THR A 33 -4.49 -2.04 3.52
N ALA A 34 -4.31 -3.35 3.41
CA ALA A 34 -4.80 -4.32 4.39
C ALA A 34 -4.24 -4.08 5.80
N TRP A 35 -2.97 -3.68 5.92
CA TRP A 35 -2.35 -3.41 7.21
C TRP A 35 -2.97 -2.17 7.88
N LEU A 36 -3.20 -1.11 7.11
CA LEU A 36 -3.88 0.10 7.61
C LEU A 36 -5.35 -0.17 7.94
N THR A 37 -6.05 -0.97 7.14
CA THR A 37 -7.42 -1.42 7.45
C THR A 37 -7.48 -2.16 8.77
N ARG A 38 -6.54 -3.08 9.02
CA ARG A 38 -6.45 -3.79 10.30
C ARG A 38 -6.18 -2.82 11.46
N GLY A 39 -5.31 -1.83 11.27
CA GLY A 39 -5.07 -0.78 12.28
C GLY A 39 -6.33 0.04 12.60
N LEU A 40 -7.18 0.31 11.60
CA LEU A 40 -8.47 0.98 11.79
C LEU A 40 -9.48 0.08 12.54
N GLU A 41 -9.55 -1.20 12.21
CA GLU A 41 -10.51 -2.14 12.81
C GLU A 41 -10.13 -2.57 14.23
N CYS A 42 -8.83 -2.73 14.50
CA CYS A 42 -8.28 -3.21 15.77
C CYS A 42 -7.74 -2.07 16.66
N GLY A 43 -7.98 -0.79 16.30
CA GLY A 43 -7.34 0.41 16.86
C GLY A 43 -7.58 0.73 18.34
N ASP A 44 -8.01 -0.24 19.14
CA ASP A 44 -8.04 -0.14 20.60
C ASP A 44 -6.73 -0.67 21.25
N ASP A 45 -5.95 -1.51 20.53
CA ASP A 45 -4.59 -1.88 20.95
C ASP A 45 -3.55 -0.94 20.33
N ARG A 46 -2.94 -0.09 21.17
CA ARG A 46 -1.93 0.88 20.73
C ARG A 46 -0.69 0.20 20.14
N THR A 47 -0.32 -0.99 20.63
CA THR A 47 0.86 -1.73 20.15
C THR A 47 0.65 -2.18 18.71
N GLU A 48 -0.54 -2.68 18.38
CA GLU A 48 -0.86 -3.09 17.01
C GLU A 48 -0.89 -1.88 16.06
N VAL A 49 -1.40 -0.74 16.51
CA VAL A 49 -1.39 0.51 15.74
C VAL A 49 0.04 0.98 15.47
N ASP A 50 0.92 1.00 16.47
CA ASP A 50 2.30 1.44 16.31
C ASP A 50 3.08 0.52 15.34
N VAL A 51 2.82 -0.79 15.34
CA VAL A 51 3.40 -1.73 14.36
C VAL A 51 2.92 -1.42 12.94
N VAL A 52 1.63 -1.15 12.76
CA VAL A 52 1.06 -0.79 11.44
C VAL A 52 1.66 0.53 10.92
N LEU A 53 1.81 1.53 11.79
CA LEU A 53 2.42 2.82 11.44
C LEU A 53 3.89 2.66 11.07
N GLY A 54 4.66 1.92 11.86
CA GLY A 54 6.06 1.64 11.56
C GLY A 54 6.23 0.90 10.23
N ALA A 55 5.32 -0.02 9.89
CA ALA A 55 5.34 -0.71 8.61
C ALA A 55 5.02 0.22 7.42
N HIS A 56 4.09 1.17 7.60
CA HIS A 56 3.77 2.18 6.58
C HIS A 56 4.96 3.12 6.33
N ASP A 57 5.61 3.61 7.37
CA ASP A 57 6.76 4.50 7.24
C ASP A 57 7.94 3.80 6.55
N CYS A 58 8.21 2.54 6.95
CA CYS A 58 9.25 1.73 6.32
C CYS A 58 8.98 1.42 4.83
N SER A 59 7.73 1.55 4.36
CA SER A 59 7.38 1.26 2.97
C SER A 59 7.47 2.47 2.02
N HIS A 60 7.78 3.68 2.52
CA HIS A 60 7.88 4.90 1.70
C HIS A 60 8.74 4.73 0.45
N GLY A 61 9.96 4.20 0.60
CA GLY A 61 10.86 3.98 -0.53
C GLY A 61 10.29 3.01 -1.58
N ARG A 62 9.53 2.00 -1.14
CA ARG A 62 8.88 1.03 -2.04
C ARG A 62 7.72 1.68 -2.81
N TRP A 63 6.98 2.57 -2.19
CA TRP A 63 5.95 3.37 -2.86
C TRP A 63 6.55 4.24 -3.97
N LEU A 64 7.65 4.95 -3.69
CA LEU A 64 8.30 5.80 -4.69
C LEU A 64 8.89 4.99 -5.86
N ALA A 65 9.46 3.82 -5.57
CA ALA A 65 9.94 2.90 -6.59
C ALA A 65 8.79 2.41 -7.48
N LEU A 66 7.67 2.01 -6.88
CA LEU A 66 6.47 1.57 -7.61
C LEU A 66 5.92 2.69 -8.52
N VAL A 67 5.80 3.93 -8.00
CA VAL A 67 5.34 5.08 -8.78
C VAL A 67 6.24 5.30 -10.00
N SER A 68 7.56 5.25 -9.81
CA SER A 68 8.53 5.43 -10.89
C SER A 68 8.46 4.30 -11.93
N GLU A 69 8.22 3.07 -11.48
CA GLU A 69 8.07 1.91 -12.36
C GLU A 69 6.79 1.99 -13.19
N VAL A 70 5.67 2.35 -12.54
CA VAL A 70 4.36 2.54 -13.19
C VAL A 70 4.40 3.72 -14.16
N ASP A 71 5.04 4.85 -13.80
CA ASP A 71 5.22 6.00 -14.71
C ASP A 71 5.97 5.60 -15.99
N ARG A 72 7.08 4.87 -15.82
CA ARG A 72 7.89 4.41 -16.95
C ARG A 72 7.15 3.43 -17.85
N ALA A 73 6.26 2.61 -17.31
CA ALA A 73 5.58 1.55 -18.04
C ALA A 73 4.21 1.94 -18.61
N LEU A 74 3.42 2.72 -17.87
CA LEU A 74 2.03 3.06 -18.16
C LEU A 74 1.77 4.57 -18.24
N GLY A 75 2.77 5.40 -17.95
CA GLY A 75 2.69 6.86 -18.04
C GLY A 75 2.20 7.54 -16.76
N GLY A 76 2.25 8.88 -16.79
CA GLY A 76 2.02 9.74 -15.63
C GLY A 76 0.63 9.64 -15.02
N ASP A 77 -0.40 9.35 -15.82
CA ASP A 77 -1.77 9.19 -15.32
C ASP A 77 -1.89 7.95 -14.42
N ALA A 78 -1.24 6.85 -14.80
CA ALA A 78 -1.20 5.63 -13.98
C ALA A 78 -0.40 5.87 -12.68
N ALA A 79 0.73 6.57 -12.77
CA ALA A 79 1.54 6.94 -11.62
C ALA A 79 0.78 7.86 -10.64
N ALA A 80 -0.03 8.78 -11.16
CA ALA A 80 -0.87 9.67 -10.36
C ALA A 80 -1.93 8.91 -9.54
N LEU A 81 -2.47 7.80 -10.05
CA LEU A 81 -3.37 6.93 -9.29
C LEU A 81 -2.68 6.30 -8.08
N ILE A 82 -1.46 5.77 -8.28
CA ILE A 82 -0.64 5.21 -7.20
C ILE A 82 -0.33 6.29 -6.14
N LEU A 83 0.06 7.49 -6.58
CA LEU A 83 0.33 8.62 -5.68
C LEU A 83 -0.90 9.06 -4.90
N ALA A 84 -2.08 9.08 -5.52
CA ALA A 84 -3.32 9.42 -4.85
C ALA A 84 -3.64 8.41 -3.74
N LEU A 85 -3.51 7.11 -4.02
CA LEU A 85 -3.69 6.04 -3.04
C LEU A 85 -2.66 6.14 -1.92
N TYR A 86 -1.39 6.33 -2.26
CA TYR A 86 -0.33 6.52 -1.27
C TYR A 86 -0.60 7.72 -0.35
N GLY A 87 -1.01 8.87 -0.92
CA GLY A 87 -1.37 10.05 -0.14
C GLY A 87 -2.59 9.82 0.76
N PHE A 88 -3.55 8.99 0.34
CA PHE A 88 -4.67 8.60 1.19
C PHE A 88 -4.24 7.67 2.33
N CYS A 89 -3.37 6.69 2.07
CA CYS A 89 -2.75 5.85 3.09
C CYS A 89 -2.04 6.71 4.16
N GLY A 90 -1.27 7.73 3.75
CA GLY A 90 -0.62 8.65 4.68
C GLY A 90 -1.59 9.45 5.55
N ARG A 91 -2.76 9.83 5.02
CA ARG A 91 -3.83 10.48 5.83
C ARG A 91 -4.44 9.51 6.83
N VAL A 92 -4.64 8.25 6.44
CA VAL A 92 -5.13 7.20 7.35
C VAL A 92 -4.11 6.94 8.44
N ALA A 93 -2.84 6.73 8.10
CA ALA A 93 -1.75 6.58 9.06
C ALA A 93 -1.68 7.78 10.02
N GLY A 94 -1.76 9.00 9.49
CA GLY A 94 -1.81 10.22 10.31
C GLY A 94 -3.03 10.31 11.24
N SER A 95 -4.15 9.68 10.89
CA SER A 95 -5.36 9.61 11.74
C SER A 95 -5.31 8.51 12.80
N LEU A 96 -4.46 7.50 12.59
CA LEU A 96 -4.15 6.46 13.58
C LEU A 96 -3.10 6.96 14.58
N ASP A 97 -2.08 7.67 14.09
CA ASP A 97 -1.01 8.27 14.91
C ASP A 97 -1.54 9.42 15.78
N ARG A 98 -2.31 10.33 15.16
CA ARG A 98 -2.99 11.40 15.90
C ARG A 98 -4.31 10.89 16.42
N SER A 99 -4.39 10.78 17.73
CA SER A 99 -5.57 10.68 18.59
C SER A 99 -6.79 11.58 18.29
N ALA A 100 -6.94 12.18 17.10
CA ALA A 100 -8.15 12.89 16.67
C ALA A 100 -9.40 11.99 16.80
N VAL A 101 -9.26 10.68 16.57
CA VAL A 101 -10.34 9.70 16.80
C VAL A 101 -10.60 9.49 18.29
N THR A 102 -9.62 9.69 19.18
CA THR A 102 -9.82 9.60 20.63
C THR A 102 -10.47 10.85 21.23
N LEU A 103 -10.61 11.93 20.45
CA LEU A 103 -11.41 13.11 20.81
C LEU A 103 -12.91 12.89 20.54
N LEU A 104 -13.26 11.83 19.83
CA LEU A 104 -14.64 11.46 19.52
C LEU A 104 -15.20 10.51 20.59
N GLU A 105 -16.52 10.49 20.75
CA GLU A 105 -17.16 9.42 21.50
C GLU A 105 -16.84 8.05 20.90
N PRO A 106 -16.68 6.98 21.71
CA PRO A 106 -16.27 5.65 21.22
C PRO A 106 -17.13 5.09 20.08
N SER A 107 -18.44 5.35 20.12
CA SER A 107 -19.39 4.92 19.08
C SER A 107 -19.12 5.62 17.75
N VAL A 108 -18.84 6.92 17.79
CA VAL A 108 -18.50 7.76 16.62
C VAL A 108 -17.12 7.42 16.10
N ALA A 109 -16.14 7.24 17.00
CA ALA A 109 -14.81 6.78 16.69
C ALA A 109 -14.83 5.46 15.89
N GLY A 110 -15.60 4.46 16.37
CA GLY A 110 -15.77 3.19 15.68
C GLY A 110 -16.43 3.32 14.31
N GLN A 111 -17.40 4.23 14.15
CA GLN A 111 -18.02 4.51 12.83
C GLN A 111 -17.04 5.16 11.86
N VAL A 112 -16.28 6.15 12.31
CA VAL A 112 -15.25 6.82 11.49
C VAL A 112 -14.19 5.84 11.04
N ARG A 113 -13.68 4.98 11.95
CA ARG A 113 -12.69 3.95 11.60
C ARG A 113 -13.22 3.00 10.52
N ARG A 114 -14.45 2.50 10.65
CA ARG A 114 -15.08 1.65 9.62
C ARG A 114 -15.26 2.37 8.29
N LEU A 115 -15.64 3.65 8.31
CA LEU A 115 -15.79 4.45 7.09
C LEU A 115 -14.45 4.65 6.38
N LEU A 116 -13.38 4.95 7.13
CA LEU A 116 -12.03 5.07 6.59
C LEU A 116 -11.53 3.74 6.01
N ALA A 117 -11.78 2.63 6.69
CA ALA A 117 -11.41 1.28 6.25
C ALA A 117 -12.12 0.93 4.93
N GLY A 118 -13.44 1.13 4.87
CA GLY A 118 -14.23 0.93 3.67
C GLY A 118 -13.75 1.82 2.51
N ARG A 119 -13.46 3.10 2.79
CA ARG A 119 -12.95 4.01 1.76
C ARG A 119 -11.58 3.59 1.24
N LEU A 120 -10.69 3.12 2.11
CA LEU A 120 -9.37 2.62 1.73
C LEU A 120 -9.48 1.39 0.82
N ALA A 121 -10.35 0.44 1.17
CA ALA A 121 -10.61 -0.74 0.35
C ALA A 121 -11.16 -0.37 -1.03
N THR A 122 -12.18 0.49 -1.10
CA THR A 122 -12.75 0.96 -2.38
C THR A 122 -11.68 1.65 -3.23
N MET A 123 -10.91 2.57 -2.65
CA MET A 123 -9.89 3.31 -3.39
C MET A 123 -8.77 2.39 -3.90
N THR A 124 -8.42 1.34 -3.15
CA THR A 124 -7.44 0.33 -3.57
C THR A 124 -7.93 -0.41 -4.81
N GLU A 125 -9.14 -0.96 -4.76
CA GLU A 125 -9.69 -1.75 -5.87
C GLU A 125 -10.01 -0.89 -7.09
N ASP A 126 -10.44 0.37 -6.90
CA ASP A 126 -10.61 1.32 -7.99
C ASP A 126 -9.29 1.66 -8.67
N THR A 127 -8.23 1.87 -7.88
CA THR A 127 -6.86 2.10 -8.40
C THR A 127 -6.40 0.92 -9.23
N ILE A 128 -6.52 -0.31 -8.69
CA ILE A 128 -6.16 -1.54 -9.39
C ILE A 128 -6.92 -1.66 -10.71
N ARG A 129 -8.25 -1.47 -10.69
CA ARG A 129 -9.09 -1.56 -11.89
C ARG A 129 -8.67 -0.53 -12.94
N SER A 130 -8.39 0.70 -12.54
CA SER A 130 -7.94 1.75 -13.45
C SER A 130 -6.57 1.45 -14.06
N LEU A 131 -5.64 0.88 -13.30
CA LEU A 131 -4.34 0.44 -13.84
C LEU A 131 -4.51 -0.63 -14.93
N HIS A 132 -5.40 -1.61 -14.71
CA HIS A 132 -5.73 -2.62 -15.73
C HIS A 132 -6.36 -2.01 -16.98
N GLN A 133 -7.26 -1.04 -16.82
CA GLN A 133 -7.89 -0.36 -17.95
C GLN A 133 -6.87 0.44 -18.77
N ILE A 134 -5.94 1.12 -18.11
CA ILE A 134 -4.86 1.87 -18.78
C ILE A 134 -3.92 0.90 -19.50
N ALA A 135 -3.51 -0.18 -18.84
CA ALA A 135 -2.62 -1.18 -19.44
C ALA A 135 -3.24 -1.92 -20.62
N ALA A 136 -4.57 -2.08 -20.65
CA ALA A 136 -5.28 -2.68 -21.77
C ALA A 136 -5.53 -1.71 -22.94
N ALA A 137 -5.36 -0.40 -22.72
CA ALA A 137 -5.61 0.64 -23.72
C ALA A 137 -4.32 1.11 -24.45
N GLY A 138 -3.14 0.84 -23.89
CA GLY A 138 -1.83 1.10 -24.49
C GLY A 138 -1.28 -0.09 -25.26
#